data_AF-A0A559JKB0-F1
#
_entry.id   AF-A0A559JKB0-F1
#
_cell.length_a   1.000
_cell.length_b   1.000
_cell.length_c   1.000
_cell.angle_alpha   90.00
_cell.angle_beta   90.00
_cell.angle_gamma   90.00
#
_symmetry.space_group_name_H-M   'P 1'
#
loop_
_entity.id
_entity.type
_entity.pdbx_description
1 polymer ?
#
loop_
_entity_poly.entity_id
_entity_poly.type
_entity_poly.pdbx_seq_one_letter_code
_entity_poly.pdbx_strand_id
1 'polypeptide(L)'
;MKVVETLTKKIFAPYKPVASGLFAIPAVHPGWKSGNWSGYALKKAKKNSFYSISGYWIVPRVKPSKQNKYSSVWIGIDGFNNASLIQTGTEQDYVNGKAVYYPWWEILPEPETTISLPVSPNDLMFAKISKLNNSTFAA
;
A
#
# COMPACT_ATOMS: atom_id res chain seq x y z
N MET A 1 -2.88 0.34 -9.07
CA MET A 1 -1.55 0.92 -8.73
C MET A 1 -1.20 0.40 -7.32
N LYS A 2 0.06 0.13 -6.97
CA LYS A 2 0.43 -0.39 -5.63
C LYS A 2 1.67 0.33 -5.12
N VAL A 3 1.52 1.38 -4.34
CA VAL A 3 2.68 1.99 -3.67
C VAL A 3 2.93 1.21 -2.38
N VAL A 4 3.97 0.37 -2.37
CA VAL A 4 4.52 -0.19 -1.14
C VAL A 4 5.75 0.64 -0.77
N GLU A 5 5.60 1.56 0.16
CA GLU A 5 6.74 2.17 0.84
C GLU A 5 6.90 1.49 2.19
N THR A 6 7.95 0.66 2.34
CA THR A 6 8.30 0.05 3.63
C THR A 6 9.53 0.77 4.18
N LEU A 7 9.33 1.80 5.01
CA LEU A 7 10.37 2.33 5.87
C LEU A 7 10.11 1.87 7.31
N THR A 8 10.71 0.76 7.71
CA THR A 8 10.78 0.41 9.13
C THR A 8 11.94 1.15 9.81
N LYS A 9 11.55 2.19 10.56
CA LYS A 9 12.14 2.72 11.81
C LYS A 9 13.61 3.20 11.78
N LYS A 10 13.81 4.53 11.79
CA LYS A 10 14.78 5.20 12.69
C LYS A 10 14.24 6.59 13.07
N ILE A 11 14.21 6.84 14.37
CA ILE A 11 13.80 8.09 15.02
C ILE A 11 14.76 9.21 14.55
N PHE A 12 14.25 10.30 13.99
CA PHE A 12 15.06 11.47 13.66
C PHE A 12 15.11 12.41 14.88
N ALA A 13 16.21 12.38 15.61
CA ALA A 13 16.68 13.53 16.39
C ALA A 13 17.27 14.58 15.42
N PRO A 14 17.30 15.88 15.75
CA PRO A 14 17.84 16.91 14.86
C PRO A 14 19.33 16.63 14.59
N TYR A 15 19.66 16.43 13.32
CA TYR A 15 21.00 16.06 12.86
C TYR A 15 21.96 17.24 13.04
N LYS A 16 22.99 17.08 13.89
CA LYS A 16 24.22 17.89 13.84
C LYS A 16 25.20 17.19 12.89
N PRO A 17 25.81 17.89 11.91
CA PRO A 17 26.65 17.23 10.93
C PRO A 17 28.03 16.94 11.54
N VAL A 18 28.44 15.67 11.50
CA VAL A 18 29.86 15.27 11.61
C VAL A 18 30.16 14.36 10.43
N ALA A 19 31.29 14.63 9.79
CA ALA A 19 31.64 14.18 8.44
C ALA A 19 32.07 12.70 8.34
N SER A 20 31.89 12.19 7.11
CA SER A 20 32.70 11.17 6.42
C SER A 20 32.62 9.71 6.89
N GLY A 21 31.63 9.01 6.36
CA GLY A 21 31.68 7.57 6.06
C GLY A 21 30.82 7.31 4.82
N LEU A 22 31.27 6.47 3.87
CA LEU A 22 30.44 6.04 2.76
C LEU A 22 29.22 5.28 3.31
N PHE A 23 28.11 5.97 3.51
CA PHE A 23 26.81 5.32 3.63
C PHE A 23 26.46 4.79 2.24
N ALA A 24 26.50 3.46 2.06
CA ALA A 24 25.89 2.83 0.90
C ALA A 24 24.43 3.32 0.84
N ILE A 25 24.11 4.14 -0.16
CA ILE A 25 22.72 4.46 -0.47
C ILE A 25 22.06 3.11 -0.78
N PRO A 26 21.02 2.68 -0.04
CA PRO A 26 20.31 1.47 -0.39
C PRO A 26 19.88 1.59 -1.84
N ALA A 27 20.34 0.68 -2.71
CA ALA A 27 19.92 0.67 -4.09
C ALA A 27 18.39 0.64 -4.14
N VAL A 28 17.79 1.66 -4.75
CA VAL A 28 16.36 1.65 -5.05
C VAL A 28 16.17 0.57 -6.10
N HIS A 29 15.74 -0.61 -5.64
CA HIS A 29 15.47 -1.72 -6.54
C HIS A 29 14.28 -1.32 -7.42
N PRO A 30 14.35 -1.49 -8.76
CA PRO A 30 13.20 -1.27 -9.61
C PRO A 30 12.01 -2.09 -9.09
N GLY A 31 10.86 -1.44 -8.92
CA GLY A 31 9.63 -2.12 -8.55
C GLY A 31 9.20 -3.14 -9.63
N TRP A 32 8.28 -4.02 -9.28
CA TRP A 32 7.65 -4.97 -10.20
C TRP A 32 6.36 -4.38 -10.79
N LYS A 33 6.00 -4.75 -12.03
CA LYS A 33 4.73 -4.37 -12.65
C LYS A 33 4.13 -5.50 -13.50
N SER A 34 2.80 -5.50 -13.61
CA SER A 34 1.95 -6.29 -14.51
C SER A 34 0.96 -5.35 -15.22
N GLY A 35 -0.04 -5.91 -15.92
CA GLY A 35 -1.12 -5.13 -16.52
C GLY A 35 -2.00 -4.38 -15.50
N ASN A 36 -2.09 -4.87 -14.26
CA ASN A 36 -2.96 -4.32 -13.22
C ASN A 36 -2.22 -3.82 -11.96
N TRP A 37 -1.01 -4.33 -11.69
CA TRP A 37 -0.25 -4.00 -10.47
C TRP A 37 1.08 -3.37 -10.82
N SER A 38 1.57 -2.47 -9.96
CA SER A 38 2.91 -1.88 -10.06
C SER A 38 3.34 -1.49 -8.66
N GLY A 39 4.53 -1.88 -8.19
CA GLY A 39 4.97 -1.60 -6.83
C GLY A 39 6.13 -2.45 -6.35
N TYR A 40 6.33 -2.49 -5.04
CA TYR A 40 7.32 -3.36 -4.41
C TYR A 40 6.65 -4.61 -3.83
N ALA A 41 7.30 -5.76 -4.01
CA ALA A 41 6.85 -7.02 -3.44
C ALA A 41 8.05 -7.74 -2.83
N LEU A 42 7.96 -8.03 -1.53
CA LEU A 42 8.96 -8.83 -0.84
C LEU A 42 8.58 -10.30 -0.94
N LYS A 43 9.54 -11.13 -1.35
CA LYS A 43 9.44 -12.59 -1.28
C LYS A 43 10.38 -13.07 -0.19
N LYS A 44 9.85 -13.78 0.81
CA LYS A 44 10.67 -14.49 1.80
C LYS A 44 10.76 -15.96 1.43
N ALA A 45 11.90 -16.59 1.74
CA ALA A 45 12.13 -18.01 1.50
C ALA A 45 11.24 -18.92 2.37
N LYS A 46 10.89 -18.46 3.58
CA LYS A 46 10.06 -19.22 4.52
C LYS A 46 8.59 -18.83 4.39
N LYS A 47 7.70 -19.82 4.19
CA LYS A 47 6.25 -19.65 4.24
C LYS A 47 5.82 -19.03 5.59
N ASN A 48 4.72 -18.26 5.60
CA ASN A 48 4.10 -17.68 6.80
C ASN A 48 5.03 -16.76 7.62
N SER A 49 5.96 -16.06 6.96
CA SER A 49 6.97 -15.24 7.63
C SER A 49 6.68 -13.72 7.61
N PHE A 50 5.55 -13.33 7.03
CA PHE A 50 5.02 -11.97 7.11
C PHE A 50 3.88 -11.93 8.14
N TYR A 51 4.05 -11.09 9.16
CA TYR A 51 3.09 -10.95 10.27
C TYR A 51 2.49 -9.55 10.33
N SER A 52 3.15 -8.56 9.73
CA SER A 52 2.61 -7.21 9.66
C SER A 52 3.21 -6.48 8.47
N ILE A 53 2.42 -5.58 7.91
CA ILE A 53 2.85 -4.57 6.95
C ILE A 53 2.16 -3.27 7.34
N SER A 54 2.87 -2.16 7.22
CA SER A 54 2.31 -0.82 7.40
C SER A 54 2.88 0.10 6.33
N GLY A 55 2.12 1.12 5.96
CA GLY A 55 2.56 2.10 5.00
C GLY A 55 1.87 3.44 5.21
N TYR A 56 2.52 4.48 4.71
CA TYR A 56 1.93 5.79 4.53
C TYR A 56 1.80 6.06 3.03
N TRP A 57 0.76 6.80 2.65
CA TRP A 57 0.66 7.36 1.32
C TRP A 57 -0.19 8.62 1.35
N ILE A 58 0.04 9.51 0.39
CA ILE A 58 -0.85 10.63 0.11
C ILE A 58 -1.89 10.15 -0.89
N VAL A 59 -3.18 10.38 -0.65
CA VAL A 59 -4.25 10.05 -1.60
C VAL A 59 -4.03 10.82 -2.90
N PRO A 60 -3.76 10.15 -4.04
CA PRO A 60 -3.55 10.82 -5.30
C PRO A 60 -4.80 11.54 -5.79
N ARG A 61 -4.61 12.67 -6.47
CA ARG A 61 -5.69 13.34 -7.21
C ARG A 61 -5.85 12.68 -8.58
N VAL A 62 -7.05 12.20 -8.92
CA VAL A 62 -7.33 11.75 -10.29
C VAL A 62 -7.53 12.92 -11.25
N LYS A 63 -7.21 12.68 -12.52
CA LYS A 63 -7.55 13.59 -13.61
C LYS A 63 -8.91 13.22 -14.21
N PRO A 64 -9.71 14.21 -14.65
CA PRO A 64 -10.95 13.93 -15.37
C PRO A 64 -10.76 13.02 -16.58
N SER A 65 -11.76 12.20 -16.88
CA SER A 65 -11.75 11.30 -18.04
C SER A 65 -13.13 11.18 -18.68
N LYS A 66 -13.17 10.93 -20.00
CA LYS A 66 -14.43 10.63 -20.71
C LYS A 66 -14.92 9.20 -20.48
N GLN A 67 -14.07 8.34 -19.95
CA GLN A 67 -14.35 6.93 -19.68
C GLN A 67 -14.22 6.67 -18.18
N ASN A 68 -14.90 5.62 -17.70
CA ASN A 68 -14.68 5.14 -16.34
C ASN A 68 -13.24 4.63 -16.19
N LYS A 69 -12.53 5.14 -15.19
CA LYS A 69 -11.17 4.73 -14.84
C LYS A 69 -11.09 4.42 -13.36
N TYR A 70 -10.38 3.34 -13.04
CA TYR A 70 -10.25 2.84 -11.68
C TYR A 70 -8.78 2.83 -11.26
N SER A 71 -8.50 3.22 -10.02
CA SER A 71 -7.14 3.12 -9.49
C SER A 71 -7.08 3.19 -7.96
N SER A 72 -6.38 2.24 -7.36
CA SER A 72 -6.09 2.25 -5.93
C SER A 72 -4.62 2.46 -5.58
N VAL A 73 -4.39 2.81 -4.32
CA VAL A 73 -3.13 2.68 -3.59
C VAL A 73 -3.38 1.86 -2.32
N TRP A 74 -2.57 0.83 -2.07
CA TRP A 74 -2.81 -0.14 -1.00
C TRP A 74 -1.54 -0.85 -0.52
N ILE A 75 -1.62 -1.39 0.70
CA ILE A 75 -0.67 -2.36 1.28
C ILE A 75 -1.35 -3.72 1.42
N GLY A 76 -0.58 -4.81 1.39
CA GLY A 76 -1.14 -6.15 1.54
C GLY A 76 -0.10 -7.22 1.82
N ILE A 77 -0.58 -8.37 2.32
CA ILE A 77 0.20 -9.58 2.57
C ILE A 77 -0.34 -10.69 1.65
N ASP A 78 0.58 -11.46 1.07
CA ASP A 78 0.34 -12.50 0.06
C ASP A 78 -0.10 -11.94 -1.33
N GLY A 79 -0.79 -12.72 -2.16
CA GLY A 79 -1.38 -12.34 -3.45
C GLY A 79 -0.41 -12.25 -4.64
N PHE A 80 0.90 -12.16 -4.41
CA PHE A 80 1.87 -12.00 -5.51
C PHE A 80 2.04 -13.27 -6.36
N ASN A 81 2.02 -14.44 -5.72
CA ASN A 81 2.26 -15.75 -6.36
C ASN A 81 1.22 -16.80 -5.91
N ASN A 82 0.13 -16.37 -5.28
CA ASN A 82 -0.93 -17.24 -4.75
C ASN A 82 -2.28 -16.49 -4.79
N ALA A 83 -3.36 -17.18 -4.46
CA ALA A 83 -4.72 -16.63 -4.45
C ALA A 83 -5.17 -16.06 -3.10
N SER A 84 -4.31 -16.10 -2.07
CA SER A 84 -4.62 -15.54 -0.75
C SER A 84 -4.14 -14.11 -0.69
N LEU A 85 -4.97 -13.18 -0.23
CA LEU A 85 -4.57 -11.78 -0.13
C LEU A 85 -5.41 -11.10 0.93
N ILE A 86 -4.75 -10.48 1.91
CA ILE A 86 -5.35 -9.43 2.72
C ILE A 86 -4.74 -8.10 2.31
N GLN A 87 -5.59 -7.11 2.10
CA GLN A 87 -5.18 -5.79 1.64
C GLN A 87 -6.12 -4.71 2.16
N THR A 88 -5.58 -3.50 2.27
CA THR A 88 -6.34 -2.30 2.60
C THR A 88 -5.69 -1.11 1.91
N GLY A 89 -6.53 -0.16 1.54
CA GLY A 89 -6.08 0.98 0.78
C GLY A 89 -7.18 2.01 0.59
N THR A 90 -6.99 2.77 -0.47
CA THR A 90 -7.91 3.79 -0.91
C THR A 90 -8.11 3.64 -2.41
N GLU A 91 -9.34 3.81 -2.89
CA GLU A 91 -9.67 3.97 -4.30
C GLU A 91 -9.68 5.45 -4.69
N GLN A 92 -9.28 5.70 -5.93
CA GLN A 92 -9.18 6.98 -6.59
C GLN A 92 -9.71 6.78 -8.01
N ASP A 93 -11.00 6.91 -8.17
CA ASP A 93 -11.68 6.60 -9.42
C ASP A 93 -12.18 7.84 -10.12
N TYR A 94 -12.36 7.73 -11.43
CA TYR A 94 -13.17 8.68 -12.20
C TYR A 94 -14.28 7.91 -12.89
N VAL A 95 -15.49 8.02 -12.35
CA VAL A 95 -16.66 7.23 -12.80
C VAL A 95 -17.86 8.15 -12.95
N ASN A 96 -18.66 7.93 -14.01
CA ASN A 96 -19.88 8.70 -14.27
C ASN A 96 -19.65 10.23 -14.27
N GLY A 97 -18.52 10.68 -14.83
CA GLY A 97 -18.18 12.10 -14.95
C GLY A 97 -17.69 12.78 -13.65
N LYS A 98 -17.40 12.03 -12.59
CA LYS A 98 -16.92 12.59 -11.32
C LYS A 98 -15.80 11.77 -10.71
N ALA A 99 -14.95 12.43 -9.92
CA ALA A 99 -13.96 11.76 -9.10
C ALA A 99 -14.63 11.12 -7.87
N VAL A 100 -14.23 9.91 -7.52
CA VAL A 100 -14.75 9.13 -6.39
C VAL A 100 -13.57 8.61 -5.57
N TYR A 101 -13.65 8.78 -4.25
CA TYR A 101 -12.58 8.43 -3.31
C TYR A 101 -13.18 7.71 -2.11
N TYR A 102 -12.62 6.57 -1.73
CA TYR A 102 -13.06 5.84 -0.53
C TYR A 102 -11.95 4.93 -0.01
N PRO A 103 -11.83 4.76 1.32
CA PRO A 103 -11.02 3.71 1.90
C PRO A 103 -11.74 2.36 1.86
N TRP A 104 -10.97 1.27 1.84
CA TRP A 104 -11.49 -0.08 1.77
C TRP A 104 -10.53 -1.10 2.39
N TRP A 105 -11.05 -2.28 2.69
CA TRP A 105 -10.27 -3.48 2.99
C TRP A 105 -10.84 -4.69 2.25
N GLU A 106 -10.01 -5.68 2.00
CA GLU A 106 -10.43 -6.93 1.33
C GLU A 106 -9.61 -8.10 1.85
N ILE A 107 -10.28 -9.25 2.02
CA ILE A 107 -9.65 -10.54 2.26
C ILE A 107 -10.18 -11.51 1.21
N LEU A 108 -9.35 -11.86 0.22
CA LEU A 108 -9.77 -12.76 -0.84
C LEU A 108 -10.14 -14.15 -0.28
N PRO A 109 -11.21 -14.78 -0.82
CA PRO A 109 -11.91 -14.42 -2.06
C PRO A 109 -13.12 -13.48 -1.88
N GLU A 110 -13.38 -12.98 -0.67
CA GLU A 110 -14.50 -12.07 -0.43
C GLU A 110 -14.28 -10.73 -1.15
N PRO A 111 -15.36 -10.08 -1.61
CA PRO A 111 -15.24 -8.77 -2.26
C PRO A 111 -14.77 -7.70 -1.28
N GLU A 112 -14.22 -6.63 -1.84
CA GLU A 112 -13.86 -5.43 -1.09
C GLU A 112 -15.02 -4.89 -0.23
N THR A 113 -14.67 -4.39 0.96
CA THR A 113 -15.58 -3.72 1.87
C THR A 113 -15.16 -2.26 2.01
N THR A 114 -16.03 -1.35 1.61
CA THR A 114 -15.80 0.09 1.79
C THR A 114 -15.88 0.48 3.26
N ILE A 115 -14.96 1.34 3.70
CA ILE A 115 -14.96 1.89 5.05
C ILE A 115 -15.72 3.22 5.04
N SER A 116 -16.68 3.40 5.94
CA SER A 116 -17.49 4.62 6.06
C SER A 116 -16.74 5.75 6.77
N LEU A 117 -15.55 6.08 6.26
CA LEU A 117 -14.80 7.28 6.60
C LEU A 117 -14.39 7.98 5.30
N PRO A 118 -14.74 9.25 5.10
CA PRO A 118 -14.37 9.94 3.88
C PRO A 118 -12.85 10.12 3.80
N VAL A 119 -12.32 9.99 2.58
CA VAL A 119 -10.94 10.36 2.23
C VAL A 119 -10.99 11.29 1.02
N SER A 120 -10.05 12.23 0.97
CA SER A 120 -9.95 13.24 -0.07
C SER A 120 -8.55 13.26 -0.68
N PRO A 121 -8.39 13.77 -1.92
CA PRO A 121 -7.07 14.03 -2.48
C PRO A 121 -6.20 14.85 -1.55
N ASN A 122 -4.94 14.46 -1.43
CA ASN A 122 -3.92 15.04 -0.56
C ASN A 122 -4.02 14.66 0.93
N ASP A 123 -4.99 13.83 1.34
CA ASP A 123 -4.98 13.29 2.70
C ASP A 123 -3.79 12.36 2.90
N LEU A 124 -3.14 12.47 4.07
CA LEU A 124 -2.10 11.53 4.49
C LEU A 124 -2.75 10.32 5.14
N MET A 125 -2.60 9.17 4.49
CA MET A 125 -3.08 7.89 4.98
C MET A 125 -2.00 7.18 5.76
N PHE A 126 -2.44 6.44 6.78
CA PHE A 126 -1.67 5.39 7.43
C PHE A 126 -2.53 4.14 7.50
N ALA A 127 -1.97 2.99 7.14
CA ALA A 127 -2.62 1.70 7.35
C ALA A 127 -1.64 0.67 7.88
N LYS A 128 -2.19 -0.34 8.57
CA LYS A 128 -1.42 -1.45 9.12
C LYS A 128 -2.23 -2.72 9.14
N ILE A 129 -1.73 -3.73 8.44
CA ILE A 129 -2.24 -5.10 8.55
C ILE A 129 -1.38 -5.85 9.56
N SER A 130 -2.03 -6.61 10.46
CA SER A 130 -1.35 -7.45 11.45
C SER A 130 -2.01 -8.82 11.56
N LYS A 131 -1.17 -9.86 11.57
CA LYS A 131 -1.56 -11.24 11.87
C LYS A 131 -1.79 -11.35 13.37
N LEU A 132 -3.02 -11.67 13.78
CA LEU A 132 -3.40 -11.86 15.19
C LEU A 132 -3.06 -13.26 15.68
N ASN A 133 -3.29 -14.27 14.84
CA ASN A 133 -2.93 -15.68 15.10
C ASN A 133 -2.69 -16.39 13.75
N ASN A 134 -2.39 -17.69 13.76
CA ASN A 134 -2.00 -18.44 12.55
C ASN A 134 -2.98 -18.32 11.37
N SER A 135 -4.25 -17.96 11.61
CA SER A 135 -5.30 -17.89 10.59
C SER A 135 -6.06 -16.55 10.53
N THR A 136 -5.74 -15.56 11.36
CA THR A 136 -6.53 -14.32 11.48
C THR A 136 -5.65 -13.09 11.29
N PHE A 137 -6.13 -12.13 10.51
CA PHE A 137 -5.51 -10.81 10.35
C PHE A 137 -6.51 -9.70 10.68
N ALA A 138 -5.99 -8.55 11.10
CA ALA A 138 -6.71 -7.28 11.20
C ALA A 138 -6.05 -6.25 10.28
N ALA A 139 -6.85 -5.37 9.68
CA ALA A 139 -6.43 -4.31 8.77
C ALA A 139 -6.96 -2.95 9.26
#